data_AF-A0A953HIJ9-F1
#
_entry.id   AF-A0A953HIJ9-F1
#
_cell.length_a   1.000
_cell.length_b   1.000
_cell.length_c   1.000
_cell.angle_alpha   90.00
_cell.angle_beta   90.00
_cell.angle_gamma   90.00
#
_symmetry.space_group_name_H-M   'P 1'
#
loop_
_entity.id
_entity.type
_entity.pdbx_description
1 polymer ?
#
loop_
_entity_poly.entity_id
_entity_poly.type
_entity_poly.pdbx_seq_one_letter_code
_entity_poly.pdbx_strand_id
1 'polypeptide(L)' 'MDWFRAGVSDGLRSEIEILLEQRAAARAAKDWPEADRIRDRLNALNVVVMDGPDGATWRVKG' A
#
# COMPACT_ATOMS: atom_id res chain seq x y z
N MET A 1 -18.44 5.15 -13.25
CA MET A 1 -17.25 5.43 -12.44
C MET A 1 -16.60 4.10 -12.24
N ASP A 2 -15.52 3.84 -12.99
CA ASP A 2 -14.95 2.51 -13.13
C ASP A 2 -13.80 2.35 -12.15
N TRP A 3 -14.02 1.55 -11.12
CA TRP A 3 -13.13 1.31 -9.99
C TRP A 3 -12.10 0.21 -10.36
N PHE A 4 -11.56 0.28 -11.58
CA PHE A 4 -11.05 -0.86 -12.36
C PHE A 4 -10.26 -1.88 -11.53
N ARG A 5 -10.88 -3.04 -11.34
CA ARG A 5 -10.28 -4.23 -10.70
C ARG A 5 -9.65 -5.19 -11.73
N ALA A 6 -9.50 -4.76 -12.98
CA ALA A 6 -8.92 -5.56 -14.05
C ALA A 6 -7.67 -4.86 -14.61
N GLY A 7 -6.48 -5.25 -14.15
CA GLY A 7 -5.21 -4.81 -14.76
C GLY A 7 -4.08 -4.40 -13.82
N VAL A 8 -4.16 -4.64 -12.50
CA VAL A 8 -2.95 -4.54 -11.67
C VAL A 8 -2.03 -5.68 -12.09
N SER A 9 -0.93 -5.34 -12.76
CA SER A 9 0.08 -6.33 -13.15
C SER A 9 0.64 -7.02 -11.90
N ASP A 10 1.05 -8.28 -12.03
CA ASP A 10 1.65 -9.04 -10.93
C ASP A 10 2.85 -8.29 -10.31
N GLY A 11 3.62 -7.57 -11.13
CA GLY A 11 4.71 -6.71 -10.66
C GLY A 11 4.25 -5.56 -9.75
N LEU A 12 3.16 -4.87 -10.10
CA LEU A 12 2.62 -3.79 -9.26
C LEU A 12 2.04 -4.34 -7.95
N ARG A 13 1.38 -5.51 -7.99
CA ARG A 13 0.93 -6.21 -6.78
C ARG A 13 2.10 -6.53 -5.85
N SER A 14 3.16 -7.11 -6.40
CA SER A 14 4.36 -7.48 -5.66
C SER A 14 5.04 -6.27 -5.02
N GLU A 15 5.17 -5.16 -5.76
CA GLU A 15 5.69 -3.89 -5.23
C GLU A 15 4.84 -3.38 -4.04
N ILE A 16 3.52 -3.44 -4.14
CA ILE A 16 2.62 -2.97 -3.09
C ILE A 16 2.72 -3.85 -1.83
N GLU A 17 2.80 -5.17 -1.99
CA GLU A 17 3.01 -6.10 -0.87
C GLU A 17 4.34 -5.82 -0.16
N ILE A 18 5.43 -5.64 -0.91
CA ILE A 18 6.75 -5.28 -0.37
C ILE A 18 6.71 -3.94 0.38
N LEU A 19 6.00 -2.94 -0.14
CA LEU A 19 5.81 -1.65 0.53
C LEU A 19 4.99 -1.82 1.82
N LEU A 20 3.93 -2.62 1.81
CA LEU A 20 3.13 -2.90 3.00
C LEU A 20 3.92 -3.59 4.10
N GLU A 21 4.74 -4.57 3.75
CA GLU A 21 5.64 -5.24 4.69
C GLU A 21 6.66 -4.27 5.28
N GLN A 22 7.30 -3.43 4.45
CA GLN A 22 8.22 -2.40 4.94
C GLN A 22 7.51 -1.41 5.87
N ARG A 23 6.27 -1.02 5.56
CA ARG A 23 5.48 -0.12 6.42
C ARG A 23 5.14 -0.78 7.76
N ALA A 24 4.83 -2.08 7.76
CA ALA A 24 4.59 -2.84 8.98
C ALA A 24 5.87 -2.95 9.82
N ALA A 25 7.01 -3.24 9.19
CA ALA A 25 8.32 -3.27 9.85
C ALA A 25 8.71 -1.90 10.43
N ALA A 26 8.52 -0.82 9.68
CA ALA A 26 8.75 0.55 10.12
C ALA A 26 7.85 0.89 11.33
N ARG A 27 6.56 0.57 11.28
CA ARG A 27 5.67 0.73 12.44
C ARG A 27 6.11 -0.09 13.66
N ALA A 28 6.54 -1.33 13.47
CA ALA A 28 7.05 -2.18 14.54
C ALA A 28 8.33 -1.60 15.17
N ALA A 29 9.20 -1.02 14.34
CA ALA A 29 10.38 -0.28 14.76
C ALA A 29 10.06 1.12 15.34
N LYS A 30 8.79 1.54 15.35
CA LYS A 30 8.32 2.90 15.70
C LYS A 30 8.91 4.01 14.81
N ASP A 31 9.31 3.65 13.59
CA ASP A 31 9.76 4.55 12.55
C ASP A 31 8.55 5.11 11.79
N TRP A 32 7.90 6.10 12.41
CA TRP A 32 6.77 6.81 11.80
C TRP A 32 7.14 7.56 10.51
N PRO A 33 8.31 8.21 10.40
CA PRO A 33 8.75 8.85 9.16
C PRO A 33 8.82 7.88 7.98
N GLU A 34 9.40 6.70 8.17
CA GLU A 34 9.51 5.70 7.10
C GLU A 34 8.15 5.12 6.73
N ALA A 35 7.29 4.84 7.73
CA ALA A 35 5.92 4.39 7.47
C ALA A 35 5.09 5.42 6.66
N ASP A 36 5.30 6.71 6.89
CA ASP A 36 4.63 7.78 6.15
C ASP A 36 5.19 7.93 4.73
N ARG A 37 6.52 7.87 4.57
CA ARG A 37 7.19 7.85 3.25
C ARG A 37 6.64 6.72 2.36
N ILE A 38 6.45 5.54 2.93
CA ILE A 38 5.90 4.39 2.21
C ILE A 38 4.43 4.62 1.85
N ARG A 39 3.65 5.21 2.75
CA ARG A 39 2.25 5.60 2.48
C ARG A 39 2.16 6.57 1.31
N ASP A 40 3.05 7.56 1.24
CA ASP A 40 3.09 8.51 0.13
C ASP A 40 3.48 7.83 -1.18
N ARG A 41 4.40 6.87 -1.15
CA ARG A 41 4.75 6.09 -2.35
C ARG A 41 3.58 5.26 -2.87
N LEU A 42 2.80 4.66 -1.97
CA LEU A 42 1.56 3.98 -2.32
C LEU A 42 0.55 4.95 -2.94
N ASN A 43 0.34 6.12 -2.32
CA ASN A 43 -0.53 7.17 -2.88
C ASN A 43 -0.07 7.64 -4.27
N ALA A 44 1.25 7.77 -4.50
CA ALA A 44 1.82 8.16 -5.79
C ALA A 44 1.58 7.11 -6.89
N LEU A 45 1.45 5.83 -6.52
CA LEU A 45 1.03 4.74 -7.40
C LEU A 45 -0.51 4.69 -7.57
N ASN A 46 -1.23 5.69 -7.07
CA ASN A 46 -2.69 5.71 -6.93
C ASN A 46 -3.22 4.55 -6.06
N VAL A 47 -2.40 3.97 -5.19
CA VAL A 47 -2.76 2.89 -4.28
C VAL A 47 -3.25 3.49 -2.96
N VAL A 48 -4.51 3.22 -2.63
CA VAL A 48 -5.07 3.53 -1.32
C VAL A 48 -4.96 2.31 -0.43
N VAL A 49 -4.22 2.44 0.65
CA VAL A 49 -4.16 1.45 1.74
C VAL A 49 -5.18 1.79 2.81
N MET A 50 -5.97 0.80 3.18
CA MET A 50 -6.96 0.82 4.25
C MET A 50 -6.52 -0.16 5.33
N ASP A 51 -6.07 0.36 6.47
CA ASP A 51 -5.84 -0.46 7.66
C ASP A 51 -7.19 -0.85 8.27
N GLY A 52 -7.51 -2.14 8.30
CA GLY A 52 -8.68 -2.70 8.96
C GLY A 52 -8.30 -3.58 10.15
N PRO A 53 -9.28 -3.94 11.00
CA PRO A 53 -9.06 -4.84 12.14
C PRO A 53 -8.58 -6.24 11.71
N ASP A 54 -8.97 -6.68 10.50
CA ASP A 54 -8.54 -7.96 9.91
C ASP A 54 -7.22 -7.87 9.13
N GLY A 55 -6.60 -6.69 9.03
CA GLY A 55 -5.35 -6.45 8.32
C GLY A 55 -5.40 -5.25 7.37
N ALA A 56 -4.25 -4.93 6.78
CA ALA A 56 -4.14 -3.86 5.79
C ALA A 56 -4.60 -4.35 4.41
N THR A 57 -5.70 -3.79 3.91
CA THR A 57 -6.17 -4.00 2.54
C THR A 57 -5.79 -2.82 1.67
N TRP A 58 -5.58 -3.02 0.38
CA TRP A 58 -5.19 -1.96 -0.54
C TRP A 58 -5.95 -2.05 -1.86
N ARG A 59 -6.10 -0.90 -2.53
CA ARG A 59 -6.83 -0.78 -3.81
C ARG A 59 -6.18 0.30 -4.67
N VAL A 60 -6.05 0.05 -5.97
CA VAL A 60 -5.57 1.04 -6.95
C VAL A 60 -6.77 1.87 -7.43
N LYS A 61 -6.65 3.19 -7.37
CA LYS A 61 -7.54 4.14 -8.04
C LYS A 61 -7.10 4.21 -9.51
N GLY A 62 -8.01 3.84 -10.41
CA GLY A 62 -7.89 4.09 -11.85
C GLY A 62 -8.51 5.44 -12.20
#